data_AF-A0A7K9PWB0-F1
#
_entry.id   AF-A0A7K9PWB0-F1
#
_cell.length_a   1.000
_cell.length_b   1.000
_cell.length_c   1.000
_cell.angle_alpha   90.00
_cell.angle_beta   90.00
_cell.angle_gamma   90.00
#
_symmetry.space_group_name_H-M   'P 1'
#
loop_
_entity.id
_entity.type
_entity.pdbx_description
1 polymer ?
#
loop_
_entity_poly.entity_id
_entity_poly.type
_entity_poly.pdbx_seq_one_letter_code
_entity_poly.pdbx_strand_id
1 'polypeptide(L)'
;HLCRPCHNREKAKGLGKYICQKCHLIIDEQPLMFRNDSYHPDHFNCTHCGKELSAEARELKGELYCLPCHDKMGIPICGACRRPIEGRVVNALGKQWHVEVRPV
;
A
#
# COMPACT_ATOMS: atom_id res chain seq x y z
N HIS A 1 -33.43 3.16 17.66
CA HIS A 1 -32.65 2.36 16.69
C HIS A 1 -31.23 2.91 16.64
N LEU A 2 -30.21 2.11 16.98
CA LEU A 2 -28.80 2.55 16.92
C LEU A 2 -28.30 2.51 15.47
N CYS A 3 -27.48 3.50 15.11
CA CYS A 3 -26.73 3.54 13.86
C CYS A 3 -25.91 2.25 13.66
N ARG A 4 -25.80 1.75 12.42
CA ARG A 4 -24.99 0.58 12.05
C ARG A 4 -23.54 0.63 12.58
N PRO A 5 -22.81 1.77 12.51
CA PRO A 5 -21.50 1.89 13.15
C PRO A 5 -21.55 1.85 14.69
N CYS A 6 -22.60 2.40 15.29
CA CYS A 6 -22.79 2.41 16.74
C CYS A 6 -23.06 1.00 17.27
N HIS A 7 -23.88 0.22 16.57
CA HIS A 7 -24.12 -1.19 16.89
C HIS A 7 -22.84 -2.03 16.78
N ASN A 8 -22.03 -1.80 15.74
CA ASN A 8 -20.74 -2.49 15.60
C ASN A 8 -19.78 -2.17 16.75
N ARG A 9 -19.75 -0.91 17.23
CA ARG A 9 -18.89 -0.50 18.34
C ARG A 9 -19.27 -1.14 19.67
N GLU A 10 -20.57 -1.20 19.98
CA GLU A 10 -21.06 -1.87 21.19
C GLU A 10 -20.77 -3.37 21.15
N LYS A 11 -20.92 -3.99 19.97
CA LYS A 11 -20.66 -5.42 19.77
C LYS A 11 -19.16 -5.76 19.84
N ALA A 12 -18.30 -4.91 19.28
CA ALA A 12 -16.85 -5.03 19.37
C ALA A 12 -16.35 -4.97 20.81
N LYS A 13 -16.90 -4.05 21.64
CA LYS A 13 -16.60 -3.97 23.07
C LYS A 13 -17.00 -5.23 23.85
N GLY A 14 -18.15 -5.81 23.53
CA GLY A 14 -18.63 -7.04 24.19
C GLY A 14 -17.81 -8.29 23.82
N LEU A 15 -17.19 -8.30 22.65
CA LEU A 15 -16.41 -9.44 22.13
C LEU A 15 -14.89 -9.25 22.23
N GLY A 16 -14.40 -8.06 22.61
CA GLY A 16 -12.97 -7.73 22.57
C GLY A 16 -12.38 -7.70 21.15
N LYS A 17 -13.21 -7.40 20.14
CA LYS A 17 -12.82 -7.37 18.72
C LYS A 17 -12.48 -5.94 18.27
N TYR A 18 -11.78 -5.84 17.14
CA TYR A 18 -11.32 -4.58 16.58
C TYR A 18 -12.25 -4.10 15.47
N ILE A 19 -12.22 -2.80 15.16
CA ILE A 19 -13.06 -2.19 14.13
C ILE A 19 -12.15 -1.68 13.03
N CYS A 20 -12.45 -2.03 11.79
CA CYS A 20 -11.68 -1.59 10.64
C CYS A 20 -11.91 -0.11 10.36
N GLN A 21 -10.83 0.67 10.25
CA GLN A 21 -10.92 2.12 10.02
C GLN A 21 -11.39 2.47 8.59
N LYS A 22 -11.27 1.53 7.64
CA LYS A 22 -11.69 1.72 6.24
C LYS A 22 -13.18 1.50 6.03
N CYS A 23 -13.75 0.43 6.60
CA CYS A 23 -15.15 0.06 6.38
C CYS A 23 -16.03 0.23 7.64
N HIS A 24 -15.45 0.51 8.81
CA HIS A 24 -16.14 0.64 10.10
C HIS A 24 -16.94 -0.61 10.52
N LEU A 25 -16.53 -1.78 10.02
CA LEU A 25 -17.05 -3.08 10.46
C LEU A 25 -16.12 -3.74 11.47
N ILE A 26 -16.70 -4.64 12.24
CA ILE A 26 -16.00 -5.48 13.20
C ILE A 26 -15.09 -6.44 12.41
N ILE A 27 -13.85 -6.60 12.88
CA ILE A 27 -12.89 -7.55 12.33
C ILE A 27 -13.06 -8.85 13.10
N ASP A 28 -13.57 -9.89 12.42
CA ASP A 28 -13.78 -11.20 13.03
C ASP A 28 -12.49 -12.05 13.06
N GLU A 29 -11.62 -11.81 12.09
CA GLU A 29 -10.29 -12.43 11.95
C GLU A 29 -9.19 -11.67 12.69
N GLN A 30 -7.91 -12.01 12.43
CA GLN A 30 -6.78 -11.27 13.01
C GLN A 30 -6.76 -9.84 12.44
N PRO A 31 -6.89 -8.81 13.29
CA PRO A 31 -6.84 -7.42 12.86
C PRO A 31 -5.41 -7.06 12.48
N LEU A 32 -5.27 -6.41 11.33
CA LEU A 32 -3.98 -5.87 10.93
C LEU A 32 -3.83 -4.49 11.54
N MET A 33 -2.88 -4.36 12.47
CA MET A 33 -2.56 -3.10 13.11
C MET A 33 -1.55 -2.33 12.27
N PHE A 34 -1.95 -1.17 11.78
CA PHE A 34 -1.10 -0.27 11.02
C PHE A 34 -1.15 1.13 11.62
N ARG A 35 0.02 1.64 12.07
CA ARG A 35 0.16 2.99 12.64
C ARG A 35 -0.89 3.35 13.71
N ASN A 36 -1.26 2.38 14.53
CA ASN A 36 -2.27 2.49 15.61
C ASN A 36 -3.75 2.36 15.16
N ASP A 37 -4.00 2.10 13.87
CA ASP A 37 -5.33 1.79 13.34
C ASP A 37 -5.47 0.30 13.02
N SER A 38 -6.69 -0.22 13.09
CA SER A 38 -7.00 -1.62 12.73
C SER A 38 -7.64 -1.69 11.36
N TYR A 39 -7.24 -2.67 10.56
CA TYR A 39 -7.78 -2.94 9.23
C TYR A 39 -8.06 -4.42 9.04
N HIS A 40 -9.04 -4.74 8.19
CA HIS A 40 -9.20 -6.11 7.69
C HIS A 40 -7.99 -6.48 6.82
N PRO A 41 -7.47 -7.71 6.93
CA PRO A 41 -6.41 -8.22 6.03
C PRO A 41 -6.80 -8.05 4.55
N ASP A 42 -8.06 -8.35 4.22
CA ASP A 42 -8.61 -8.18 2.87
C ASP A 42 -8.64 -6.73 2.39
N HIS A 43 -8.74 -5.75 3.30
CA HIS A 43 -8.78 -4.33 2.95
C HIS A 43 -7.40 -3.66 2.96
N PHE A 44 -6.39 -4.38 3.45
CA PHE A 44 -5.04 -3.89 3.66
C PHE A 44 -4.10 -4.46 2.59
N ASN A 45 -4.35 -4.04 1.36
CA ASN A 45 -3.62 -4.47 0.17
C ASN A 45 -3.05 -3.28 -0.61
N CYS A 46 -2.00 -3.56 -1.37
CA CYS A 46 -1.33 -2.56 -2.19
C CYS A 46 -2.21 -2.15 -3.38
N THR A 47 -2.47 -0.86 -3.54
CA THR A 47 -3.22 -0.37 -4.71
C THR A 47 -2.52 -0.69 -6.03
N HIS A 48 -1.19 -0.77 -6.04
CA HIS A 48 -0.42 -1.03 -7.26
C HIS A 48 -0.33 -2.52 -7.65
N CYS A 49 -0.15 -3.42 -6.68
CA CYS A 49 0.11 -4.84 -6.97
C CYS A 49 -0.91 -5.81 -6.34
N GLY A 50 -1.87 -5.31 -5.57
CA GLY A 50 -2.86 -6.12 -4.86
C GLY A 50 -2.30 -6.98 -3.73
N LYS A 51 -0.98 -6.92 -3.47
CA LYS A 51 -0.35 -7.75 -2.43
C LYS A 51 -0.82 -7.32 -1.05
N GLU A 52 -1.13 -8.30 -0.21
CA GLU A 52 -1.36 -8.10 1.22
C GLU A 52 -0.18 -7.34 1.84
N LEU A 53 -0.51 -6.22 2.47
CA LEU A 53 0.44 -5.39 3.15
C LEU A 53 0.53 -5.80 4.62
N SER A 54 1.63 -5.46 5.27
CA SER A 54 1.82 -5.71 6.71
C SER A 54 2.00 -4.38 7.44
N ALA A 55 2.33 -4.41 8.73
CA ALA A 55 2.65 -3.20 9.53
C ALA A 55 3.69 -2.27 8.87
N GLU A 56 4.45 -2.77 7.89
CA GLU A 56 5.44 -2.02 7.09
C GLU A 56 4.87 -1.30 5.85
N ALA A 57 3.56 -1.30 5.63
CA ALA A 57 2.92 -0.60 4.52
C ALA A 57 3.28 0.90 4.50
N ARG A 58 3.24 1.50 3.31
CA ARG A 58 3.42 2.95 3.15
C ARG A 58 2.17 3.57 2.58
N GLU A 59 1.64 4.57 3.26
CA GLU A 59 0.60 5.42 2.71
C GLU A 59 1.24 6.53 1.87
N LEU A 60 0.79 6.67 0.63
CA LEU A 60 1.20 7.75 -0.27
C LEU A 60 -0.06 8.35 -0.90
N LYS A 61 -0.28 9.65 -0.65
CA LYS A 61 -1.46 10.39 -1.17
C LYS A 61 -2.83 9.78 -0.80
N GLY A 62 -2.93 9.10 0.36
CA GLY A 62 -4.16 8.44 0.81
C GLY A 62 -4.39 7.04 0.23
N GLU A 63 -3.41 6.50 -0.51
CA GLU A 63 -3.43 5.12 -1.01
C GLU A 63 -2.34 4.30 -0.31
N LEU A 64 -2.61 3.01 -0.08
CA LEU A 64 -1.65 2.11 0.56
C LEU A 64 -0.80 1.39 -0.48
N TYR A 65 0.51 1.45 -0.28
CA TYR A 65 1.51 0.85 -1.15
C TYR A 65 2.40 -0.11 -0.39
N CYS A 66 2.85 -1.13 -1.12
CA CYS A 66 3.85 -2.08 -0.63
C CYS A 66 5.22 -1.40 -0.55
N LEU A 67 6.08 -1.76 0.42
CA LEU A 67 7.45 -1.24 0.50
C LEU A 67 8.15 -1.23 -0.88
N PRO A 68 8.19 -2.35 -1.65
CA PRO A 68 8.83 -2.33 -2.96
C PRO A 68 8.08 -1.50 -4.02
N CYS A 69 6.77 -1.32 -3.91
CA CYS A 69 5.97 -0.50 -4.82
C CYS A 69 6.25 0.99 -4.56
N HIS A 70 6.25 1.36 -3.28
CA HIS A 70 6.57 2.69 -2.81
C HIS A 70 8.01 3.06 -3.18
N ASP A 71 8.97 2.14 -3.02
CA ASP A 71 10.36 2.32 -3.42
C ASP A 71 10.48 2.52 -4.95
N LYS A 72 9.76 1.69 -5.74
CA LYS A 72 9.69 1.80 -7.20
C LYS A 72 9.06 3.08 -7.72
N MET A 73 8.20 3.76 -6.95
CA MET A 73 7.63 5.06 -7.34
C MET A 73 8.70 6.16 -7.42
N GLY A 74 9.83 6.00 -6.72
CA GLY A 74 11.00 6.87 -6.85
C GLY A 74 11.91 6.49 -8.03
N ILE A 75 11.66 5.36 -8.69
CA ILE A 75 12.51 4.84 -9.75
C ILE A 75 12.04 5.39 -11.10
N PRO A 76 12.90 6.09 -11.84
CA PRO A 76 12.53 6.62 -13.13
C PRO A 76 12.29 5.52 -14.17
N ILE A 77 11.32 5.76 -15.05
CA ILE A 77 10.95 4.82 -16.12
C ILE A 77 11.80 5.10 -17.36
N CYS A 78 12.34 4.04 -17.95
CA CYS A 78 13.11 4.14 -19.18
C CYS A 78 12.25 4.55 -20.38
N GLY A 79 12.68 5.58 -21.11
CA GLY A 79 12.04 6.06 -22.32
C GLY A 79 12.02 5.04 -23.47
N ALA A 80 12.94 4.07 -23.50
CA ALA A 80 13.00 3.00 -24.51
C ALA A 80 12.04 1.85 -24.18
N CYS A 81 12.30 1.16 -23.07
CA CYS A 81 11.66 -0.12 -22.76
C CYS A 81 10.45 0.00 -21.84
N ARG A 82 10.15 1.22 -21.34
CA ARG A 82 9.06 1.51 -20.40
C ARG A 82 9.11 0.68 -19.11
N ARG A 83 10.31 0.24 -18.71
CA ARG A 83 10.55 -0.49 -17.45
C ARG A 83 11.22 0.43 -16.42
N PRO A 84 11.08 0.15 -15.11
CA PRO A 84 11.80 0.86 -14.05
C PRO A 84 13.32 0.73 -14.23
N ILE A 85 14.06 1.82 -14.02
CA ILE A 85 15.52 1.84 -14.06
C ILE A 85 16.06 1.62 -12.63
N GLU A 86 16.19 0.36 -12.23
CA GLU A 86 16.82 -0.03 -10.97
C GLU A 86 18.35 0.20 -11.08
N GLY A 87 18.84 1.41 -10.75
CA GLY A 87 20.28 1.73 -10.74
C GLY A 87 20.64 3.09 -11.32
N ARG A 88 21.79 3.18 -12.02
CA ARG A 88 22.24 4.43 -12.66
C ARG A 88 21.35 4.78 -13.85
N VAL A 89 21.01 6.06 -13.94
CA VAL A 89 20.11 6.63 -14.95
C VAL A 89 20.88 7.61 -15.81
N VAL A 90 20.61 7.62 -17.10
CA VAL A 90 21.10 8.67 -18.01
C VAL A 90 19.94 9.56 -18.42
N ASN A 91 20.14 10.86 -18.27
CA ASN A 91 19.20 11.89 -18.72
C ASN A 91 19.62 12.33 -20.13
N ALA A 92 18.77 12.06 -21.12
CA ALA A 92 19.00 12.45 -22.51
C ALA A 92 17.68 12.86 -23.16
N LEU A 93 17.69 13.96 -23.91
CA LEU A 93 16.51 14.49 -24.63
C LEU A 93 15.29 14.72 -23.72
N GLY A 94 15.52 15.14 -22.48
CA GLY A 94 14.45 15.32 -21.48
C GLY A 94 13.79 14.03 -20.98
N LYS A 95 14.38 12.87 -21.27
CA LYS A 95 13.92 11.54 -20.83
C LYS A 95 15.01 10.79 -20.08
N GLN A 96 14.60 9.82 -19.28
CA GLN A 96 15.49 8.94 -18.50
C GLN A 96 15.61 7.59 -19.17
N TRP A 97 16.81 7.02 -19.20
CA TRP A 97 17.09 5.74 -19.87
C TRP A 97 18.01 4.86 -19.01
N HIS A 98 17.93 3.55 -19.21
CA HIS A 98 18.87 2.59 -18.63
C HIS A 98 20.30 2.93 -19.06
N VAL A 99 21.26 2.81 -18.13
CA VAL A 99 22.68 2.86 -18.46
C VAL A 99 23.08 1.53 -19.09
N GLU A 100 22.87 1.41 -20.39
CA GLU A 100 23.52 0.36 -21.18
C GLU A 100 24.88 0.89 -21.64
N VAL A 101 25.93 0.43 -20.94
CA VAL A 101 27.28 0.44 -21.50
C VAL A 101 27.26 -0.56 -22.65
N ARG A 102 27.18 -0.09 -23.89
CA ARG A 102 27.39 -0.97 -25.05
C ARG A 102 28.84 -1.47 -24.96
N PRO A 103 29.13 -2.76 -24.77
CA PRO A 103 30.43 -3.25 -25.15
C PRO A 103 30.51 -3.07 -26.67
N VAL A 104 31.52 -2.32 -27.09
CA VAL A 104 31.93 -2.17 -28.48
C VAL A 104 32.25 -3.52 -29.10
#